data_AF-H2C267-F1
#
_entry.id   AF-H2C267-F1
#
_cell.length_a   1.000
_cell.length_b   1.000
_cell.length_c   1.000
_cell.angle_alpha   90.00
_cell.angle_beta   90.00
_cell.angle_gamma   90.00
#
_symmetry.space_group_name_H-M   'P 1'
#
loop_
_entity.id
_entity.type
_entity.pdbx_description
1 polymer ?
#
loop_
_entity_poly.entity_id
_entity_poly.type
_entity_poly.pdbx_seq_one_letter_code
_entity_poly.pdbx_strand_id
1 'polypeptide(L)'
;MLFLAEFSMILLIFASGLEHGTSSLRSAGVMGFLGATTGALLPFLVTLILYWSSLGLIPTLVIGTAMGATSLAAVASILREMNLQGKASNYLMAASSSDDVVDLILLSVVLASIGSAGLSTLMVVRTVAFYLVAWAIIFFVFTRGVTYLL
;
A
#
# COMPACT_ATOMS: atom_id res chain seq x y z
N MET A 1 8.13 -23.15 -16.04
CA MET A 1 9.03 -22.16 -15.41
C MET A 1 8.28 -21.09 -14.63
N LEU A 2 7.21 -20.49 -15.18
CA LEU A 2 6.44 -19.43 -14.50
C LEU A 2 5.92 -19.84 -13.11
N PHE A 3 5.31 -21.02 -13.01
CA PHE A 3 4.84 -21.57 -11.73
C PHE A 3 5.92 -21.62 -10.65
N LEU A 4 7.15 -22.04 -10.99
CA LEU A 4 8.23 -22.15 -10.02
C LEU A 4 8.72 -20.76 -9.58
N ALA A 5 8.69 -19.77 -10.48
CA ALA A 5 9.05 -18.40 -10.18
C ALA A 5 8.01 -17.74 -9.25
N GLU A 6 6.72 -17.89 -9.53
CA GLU A 6 5.62 -17.38 -8.68
C GLU A 6 5.65 -18.05 -7.30
N PHE A 7 5.83 -19.37 -7.26
CA PHE A 7 5.95 -20.12 -6.01
C PHE A 7 7.17 -19.66 -5.18
N SER A 8 8.30 -19.42 -5.85
CA SER A 8 9.51 -18.90 -5.18
C SER A 8 9.30 -17.47 -4.65
N MET A 9 8.60 -16.62 -5.39
CA MET A 9 8.26 -15.26 -4.94
C MET A 9 7.38 -15.29 -3.69
N ILE A 10 6.35 -16.14 -3.67
CA ILE A 10 5.49 -16.31 -2.48
C ILE A 10 6.32 -16.76 -1.28
N LEU A 11 7.19 -17.76 -1.45
CA LEU A 11 8.07 -18.24 -0.38
C LEU A 11 9.06 -17.17 0.11
N LEU A 12 9.59 -16.33 -0.79
CA LEU A 12 10.50 -15.24 -0.44
C LEU A 12 9.81 -14.15 0.38
N ILE A 13 8.60 -13.72 -0.04
CA ILE A 13 7.80 -12.75 0.71
C ILE A 13 7.43 -13.31 2.09
N PHE A 14 7.02 -14.59 2.14
CA PHE A 14 6.69 -15.26 3.39
C PHE A 14 7.89 -15.38 4.34
N ALA A 15 9.05 -15.81 3.84
CA ALA A 15 10.28 -15.91 4.63
C ALA A 15 10.74 -14.55 5.15
N SER A 16 10.67 -13.50 4.33
CA SER A 16 10.95 -12.12 4.74
C SER A 16 10.05 -11.67 5.89
N GLY A 17 8.75 -12.01 5.83
CA GLY A 17 7.79 -11.76 6.89
C GLY A 17 8.10 -12.51 8.20
N LEU A 18 8.60 -13.75 8.11
CA LEU A 18 8.99 -14.55 9.29
C LEU A 18 10.28 -14.03 9.95
N GLU A 19 11.23 -13.51 9.18
CA GLU A 19 12.53 -13.03 9.69
C GLU A 19 12.39 -11.73 10.49
N HIS A 20 11.49 -10.83 10.10
CA HIS A 20 11.33 -9.51 10.71
C HIS A 20 10.14 -9.43 11.66
N GLY A 21 9.20 -10.39 11.57
CA GLY A 21 7.97 -10.41 12.35
C GLY A 21 7.18 -9.11 12.24
N THR A 22 6.39 -8.79 13.26
CA THR A 22 5.62 -7.54 13.33
C THR A 22 6.44 -6.34 13.82
N SER A 23 7.73 -6.53 14.12
CA SER A 23 8.58 -5.49 14.71
C SER A 23 8.85 -4.33 13.73
N SER A 24 8.97 -4.62 12.43
CA SER A 24 9.18 -3.65 11.36
C SER A 24 7.97 -2.76 11.12
N LEU A 25 6.77 -3.36 11.13
CA LEU A 25 5.50 -2.61 11.13
C LEU A 25 5.39 -1.72 12.37
N ARG A 26 5.84 -2.22 13.54
CA ARG A 26 5.76 -1.51 14.82
C ARG A 26 6.68 -0.29 14.87
N SER A 27 7.87 -0.39 14.27
CA SER A 27 8.88 0.69 14.22
C SER A 27 8.62 1.72 13.13
N ALA A 28 7.85 1.38 12.09
CA ALA A 28 7.50 2.29 11.02
C ALA A 28 6.65 3.49 11.49
N GLY A 29 5.77 3.24 12.47
CA GLY A 29 4.91 4.24 13.06
C GLY A 29 4.04 4.99 12.05
N VAL A 30 3.57 6.18 12.44
CA VAL A 30 2.71 7.03 11.60
C VAL A 30 3.43 7.52 10.34
N MET A 31 4.76 7.70 10.41
CA MET A 31 5.56 8.22 9.30
C MET A 31 5.68 7.23 8.14
N GLY A 32 5.91 5.94 8.42
CA GLY A 32 5.94 4.92 7.37
C GLY A 32 4.59 4.81 6.68
N PHE A 33 3.52 4.82 7.47
CA PHE A 33 2.17 4.76 6.96
C PHE A 33 1.80 5.94 6.02
N LEU A 34 2.15 7.17 6.43
CA LEU A 34 2.00 8.36 5.58
C LEU A 34 2.87 8.28 4.31
N GLY A 35 4.08 7.74 4.42
CA GLY A 35 4.98 7.58 3.29
C GLY A 35 4.46 6.65 2.21
N ALA A 36 4.01 5.45 2.60
CA ALA A 36 3.36 4.50 1.69
C ALA A 36 2.12 5.13 1.02
N THR A 37 1.26 5.76 1.82
CA THR A 37 0.02 6.39 1.33
C THR A 37 0.30 7.51 0.32
N THR A 38 1.26 8.37 0.60
CA THR A 38 1.61 9.47 -0.30
C THR A 38 2.30 8.93 -1.56
N GLY A 39 3.14 7.90 -1.41
CA GLY A 39 3.83 7.22 -2.51
C GLY A 39 2.86 6.60 -3.52
N ALA A 40 1.77 6.01 -3.06
CA ALA A 40 0.76 5.40 -3.92
C ALA A 40 -0.29 6.39 -4.44
N LEU A 41 -0.81 7.28 -3.58
CA LEU A 41 -1.88 8.21 -3.96
C LEU A 41 -1.42 9.29 -4.94
N LEU A 42 -0.19 9.77 -4.83
CA LEU A 42 0.26 10.90 -5.64
C LEU A 42 0.35 10.53 -7.14
N PRO A 43 1.00 9.42 -7.54
CA PRO A 43 0.97 8.94 -8.94
C PRO A 43 -0.44 8.60 -9.42
N PHE A 44 -1.28 8.03 -8.55
CA PHE A 44 -2.67 7.71 -8.87
C PHE A 44 -3.46 8.98 -9.23
N LEU A 45 -3.40 10.01 -8.39
CA LEU A 45 -4.12 11.28 -8.60
C LEU A 45 -3.61 12.04 -9.81
N VAL A 46 -2.29 12.08 -10.02
CA VAL A 46 -1.68 12.67 -11.22
C VAL A 46 -2.22 11.98 -12.48
N THR A 47 -2.29 10.65 -12.47
CA THR A 47 -2.87 9.89 -13.58
C THR A 47 -4.34 10.24 -13.81
N LEU A 48 -5.12 10.36 -12.73
CA LEU A 48 -6.52 10.76 -12.81
C LEU A 48 -6.69 12.12 -13.48
N ILE A 49 -5.93 13.12 -13.04
CA ILE A 49 -6.02 14.50 -13.54
C ILE A 49 -5.64 14.57 -15.02
N LEU A 50 -4.57 13.87 -15.42
CA LEU A 50 -4.02 13.99 -16.78
C LEU A 50 -4.83 13.19 -17.82
N TYR A 51 -5.39 12.04 -17.43
CA TYR A 51 -5.93 11.08 -18.40
C TYR A 51 -7.44 10.86 -18.31
N TRP A 52 -8.13 11.40 -17.30
CA TRP A 52 -9.58 11.24 -17.16
C TRP A 52 -10.34 11.70 -18.41
N SER A 53 -10.00 12.89 -18.92
CA SER A 53 -10.73 13.51 -20.03
C SER A 53 -10.50 12.82 -21.37
N SER A 54 -9.39 12.08 -21.52
CA SER A 54 -9.00 11.42 -22.76
C SER A 54 -9.36 9.94 -22.82
N LEU A 55 -9.22 9.21 -21.71
CA LEU A 55 -9.44 7.76 -21.64
C LEU A 55 -10.77 7.37 -20.97
N GLY A 56 -11.41 8.31 -20.28
CA GLY A 56 -12.61 8.05 -19.47
C GLY A 56 -12.28 7.43 -18.10
N LEU A 57 -13.27 7.48 -17.20
CA LEU A 57 -13.12 7.11 -15.78
C LEU A 57 -12.50 5.72 -15.56
N ILE A 58 -13.07 4.68 -16.16
CA ILE A 58 -12.69 3.29 -15.87
C ILE A 58 -11.24 2.99 -16.30
N PRO A 59 -10.82 3.25 -17.55
CA PRO A 59 -9.43 3.04 -17.96
C PRO A 59 -8.45 3.87 -17.14
N THR A 60 -8.78 5.12 -16.85
CA THR A 60 -7.91 6.00 -16.04
C THR A 60 -7.75 5.49 -14.61
N LEU A 61 -8.80 4.95 -13.98
CA LEU A 61 -8.68 4.35 -12.65
C LEU A 61 -7.75 3.12 -12.65
N VAL A 62 -7.88 2.25 -13.65
CA VAL A 62 -7.01 1.06 -13.78
C VAL A 62 -5.55 1.48 -13.96
N ILE A 63 -5.28 2.42 -14.88
CA ILE A 63 -3.92 2.91 -15.13
C ILE A 63 -3.39 3.64 -13.89
N GLY A 64 -4.21 4.48 -13.24
CA GLY A 64 -3.81 5.21 -12.04
C GLY A 64 -3.44 4.27 -10.91
N THR A 65 -4.16 3.17 -10.74
CA THR A 65 -3.83 2.16 -9.73
C THR A 65 -2.51 1.49 -10.05
N ALA A 66 -2.28 1.14 -11.32
CA ALA A 66 -1.01 0.57 -11.75
C ALA A 66 0.17 1.52 -11.58
N MET A 67 -0.05 2.83 -11.72
CA MET A 67 0.96 3.87 -11.46
C MET A 67 1.21 4.10 -9.96
N GLY A 68 0.20 3.87 -9.12
CA GLY A 68 0.30 3.97 -7.67
C GLY A 68 0.97 2.77 -7.01
N ALA A 69 0.88 1.58 -7.60
CA ALA A 69 1.54 0.39 -7.08
C ALA A 69 3.07 0.56 -7.10
N THR A 70 3.71 0.54 -5.93
CA THR A 70 5.17 0.69 -5.81
C THR A 70 5.84 -0.57 -5.28
N SER A 71 7.18 -0.58 -5.28
CA SER A 71 7.96 -1.69 -4.75
C SER A 71 8.96 -1.16 -3.72
N LEU A 72 8.45 -0.50 -2.67
CA LEU A 72 9.33 0.05 -1.64
C LEU A 72 10.11 -1.04 -0.90
N ALA A 73 9.59 -2.27 -0.83
CA ALA A 73 10.30 -3.40 -0.23
C ALA A 73 11.64 -3.71 -0.93
N ALA A 74 11.68 -3.64 -2.27
CA ALA A 74 12.91 -3.83 -3.04
C ALA A 74 13.89 -2.67 -2.83
N VAL A 75 13.40 -1.43 -2.72
CA VAL A 75 14.24 -0.27 -2.42
C VAL A 75 14.83 -0.40 -1.01
N ALA A 76 14.03 -0.81 -0.03
CA ALA A 76 14.49 -1.02 1.34
C ALA A 76 15.55 -2.12 1.45
N SER A 77 15.42 -3.22 0.69
CA SER A 77 16.44 -4.27 0.67
C SER A 77 17.78 -3.77 0.13
N ILE A 78 17.77 -2.99 -0.96
CA ILE A 78 18.98 -2.37 -1.54
C ILE A 78 19.63 -1.41 -0.52
N LEU A 79 18.84 -0.55 0.12
CA LEU A 79 19.36 0.37 1.15
C LEU A 79 20.03 -0.37 2.30
N ARG A 80 19.47 -1.52 2.72
CA ARG A 80 20.03 -2.37 3.77
C ARG A 80 21.32 -3.06 3.32
N GLU A 81 21.35 -3.63 2.12
CA GLU A 81 22.54 -4.26 1.52
C GLU A 81 23.70 -3.27 1.41
N MET A 82 23.41 -2.02 1.03
CA MET A 82 24.39 -0.95 0.94
C MET A 82 24.80 -0.35 2.30
N ASN A 83 24.22 -0.83 3.41
CA ASN A 83 24.40 -0.26 4.76
C ASN A 83 24.15 1.27 4.82
N LEU A 84 23.23 1.78 4.00
CA LEU A 84 22.92 3.20 3.95
C LEU A 84 22.03 3.59 5.14
N GLN A 85 22.59 4.39 6.03
CA GLN A 85 21.90 4.90 7.22
C GLN A 85 21.56 6.39 7.07
N GLY A 86 20.44 6.80 7.65
CA GLY A 86 20.03 8.21 7.68
C GLY A 86 18.52 8.39 7.79
N LYS A 87 18.08 9.63 7.98
CA LYS A 87 16.65 9.95 8.15
C LYS A 87 15.80 9.51 6.95
N ALA A 88 16.31 9.72 5.73
CA ALA A 88 15.62 9.32 4.50
C ALA A 88 15.58 7.78 4.33
N SER A 89 16.68 7.09 4.62
CA SER A 89 16.74 5.61 4.58
C SER A 89 15.77 4.99 5.58
N ASN A 90 15.77 5.49 6.83
CA ASN A 90 14.85 5.04 7.86
C ASN A 90 13.38 5.33 7.51
N TYR A 91 13.11 6.46 6.85
CA TYR A 91 11.77 6.79 6.36
C TYR A 91 11.30 5.83 5.27
N LEU A 92 12.15 5.52 4.29
CA LEU A 92 11.83 4.57 3.23
C LEU A 92 11.65 3.14 3.77
N MET A 93 12.49 2.72 4.72
CA MET A 93 12.33 1.43 5.40
C MET A 93 11.05 1.38 6.25
N ALA A 94 10.67 2.49 6.89
CA ALA A 94 9.40 2.59 7.58
C ALA A 94 8.22 2.50 6.59
N ALA A 95 8.28 3.22 5.48
CA ALA A 95 7.22 3.24 4.48
C ALA A 95 7.04 1.88 3.79
N SER A 96 8.14 1.15 3.51
CA SER A 96 8.08 -0.17 2.89
C SER A 96 7.31 -1.20 3.71
N SER A 97 7.20 -1.01 5.03
CA SER A 97 6.44 -1.93 5.88
C SER A 97 4.93 -1.87 5.64
N SER A 98 4.42 -0.74 5.14
CA SER A 98 2.98 -0.47 4.97
C SER A 98 2.56 -0.41 3.49
N ASP A 99 3.52 -0.41 2.57
CA ASP A 99 3.35 -0.23 1.12
C ASP A 99 2.33 -1.21 0.52
N ASP A 100 2.57 -2.52 0.65
CA ASP A 100 1.70 -3.57 0.09
C ASP A 100 0.26 -3.50 0.61
N VAL A 101 0.07 -3.10 1.88
CA VAL A 101 -1.26 -2.95 2.48
C VAL A 101 -2.00 -1.77 1.86
N VAL A 102 -1.31 -0.65 1.69
CA VAL A 102 -1.86 0.56 1.04
C VAL A 102 -2.22 0.25 -0.41
N ASP A 103 -1.33 -0.41 -1.14
CA ASP A 103 -1.53 -0.74 -2.55
C ASP A 103 -2.68 -1.71 -2.77
N LEU A 104 -2.81 -2.73 -1.91
CA LEU A 104 -3.96 -3.64 -1.94
C LEU A 104 -5.28 -2.91 -1.69
N ILE A 105 -5.28 -1.90 -0.81
CA ILE A 105 -6.49 -1.10 -0.54
C ILE A 105 -6.83 -0.22 -1.72
N LEU A 106 -5.84 0.48 -2.28
CA LEU A 106 -6.03 1.31 -3.48
C LEU A 106 -6.63 0.47 -4.61
N LEU A 107 -6.04 -0.70 -4.87
CA LEU A 107 -6.52 -1.65 -5.88
C LEU A 107 -7.92 -2.16 -5.58
N SER A 108 -8.19 -2.56 -4.34
CA SER A 108 -9.51 -3.06 -3.94
C SER A 108 -10.61 -2.02 -4.12
N VAL A 109 -10.34 -0.77 -3.75
CA VAL A 109 -11.29 0.35 -3.91
C VAL A 109 -11.58 0.61 -5.39
N VAL A 110 -10.54 0.58 -6.22
CA VAL A 110 -10.69 0.80 -7.67
C VAL A 110 -11.45 -0.34 -8.32
N LEU A 111 -11.11 -1.60 -8.04
CA LEU A 111 -11.82 -2.75 -8.57
C LEU A 111 -13.30 -2.77 -8.14
N ALA A 112 -13.58 -2.44 -6.87
CA ALA A 112 -14.95 -2.32 -6.38
C ALA A 112 -15.73 -1.21 -7.11
N SER A 113 -15.06 -0.11 -7.45
CA SER A 113 -15.66 1.00 -8.20
C SER A 113 -15.96 0.64 -9.66
N ILE A 114 -15.16 -0.23 -10.28
CA ILE A 114 -15.35 -0.69 -11.66
C ILE A 114 -16.45 -1.77 -11.75
N GLY A 115 -16.51 -2.69 -10.77
CA GLY A 115 -17.41 -3.85 -10.79
C GLY A 115 -18.90 -3.53 -10.61
N SER A 116 -19.25 -2.36 -10.05
CA SER A 116 -20.66 -1.92 -9.97
C SER A 116 -21.08 -1.24 -11.26
N ALA A 117 -21.77 -1.96 -12.16
CA ALA A 117 -22.38 -1.46 -13.40
C ALA A 117 -23.57 -0.48 -13.17
N GLY A 118 -23.52 0.29 -12.09
CA GLY A 118 -24.51 1.22 -11.59
C GLY A 118 -23.93 1.88 -10.36
N LEU A 119 -23.09 2.89 -10.58
CA LEU A 119 -22.49 3.70 -9.53
C LEU A 119 -23.58 4.54 -8.85
N SER A 120 -24.30 3.94 -7.89
CA SER A 120 -24.96 4.73 -6.87
C SER A 120 -23.87 5.28 -5.96
N THR A 121 -23.77 6.61 -5.88
CA THR A 121 -22.84 7.33 -5.00
C THR A 121 -22.88 6.77 -3.57
N LEU A 122 -24.04 6.29 -3.13
CA LEU A 122 -24.26 5.71 -1.81
C LEU A 122 -23.52 4.38 -1.59
N MET A 123 -23.39 3.53 -2.60
CA MET A 123 -22.76 2.22 -2.49
C MET A 123 -21.23 2.34 -2.43
N VAL A 124 -20.67 3.24 -3.24
CA VAL A 124 -19.25 3.61 -3.19
C VAL A 124 -18.90 4.20 -1.83
N VAL A 125 -19.69 5.17 -1.35
CA VAL A 125 -19.48 5.80 -0.03
C VAL A 125 -19.54 4.76 1.07
N ARG A 126 -20.45 3.79 1.02
CA ARG A 126 -20.55 2.73 2.04
C ARG A 126 -19.36 1.78 2.03
N THR A 127 -18.90 1.35 0.85
CA THR A 127 -17.74 0.47 0.73
C THR A 127 -16.45 1.18 1.16
N VAL A 128 -16.25 2.41 0.69
CA VAL A 128 -15.12 3.25 1.10
C VAL A 128 -15.16 3.53 2.60
N ALA A 129 -16.32 3.88 3.17
CA ALA A 129 -16.47 4.09 4.61
C ALA A 129 -16.22 2.82 5.42
N PHE A 130 -16.69 1.66 4.97
CA PHE A 130 -16.43 0.38 5.63
C PHE A 130 -14.93 0.08 5.67
N TYR A 131 -14.24 0.22 4.53
CA TYR A 131 -12.80 -0.01 4.49
C TYR A 131 -12.03 1.05 5.29
N LEU A 132 -12.38 2.34 5.20
CA LEU A 132 -11.77 3.40 6.03
C LEU A 132 -11.97 3.16 7.52
N VAL A 133 -13.15 2.69 7.94
CA VAL A 133 -13.43 2.36 9.35
C VAL A 133 -12.67 1.10 9.77
N ALA A 134 -12.69 0.04 8.97
CA ALA A 134 -11.88 -1.15 9.21
C ALA A 134 -10.41 -0.78 9.34
N TRP A 135 -9.96 0.17 8.54
CA TRP A 135 -8.59 0.63 8.54
C TRP A 135 -8.23 1.57 9.68
N ALA A 136 -9.14 2.47 10.06
CA ALA A 136 -9.01 3.26 11.28
C ALA A 136 -8.99 2.34 12.51
N ILE A 137 -9.78 1.27 12.52
CA ILE A 137 -9.75 0.25 13.58
C ILE A 137 -8.41 -0.49 13.57
N ILE A 138 -7.94 -0.95 12.42
CA ILE A 138 -6.63 -1.62 12.29
C ILE A 138 -5.51 -0.67 12.75
N PHE A 139 -5.48 0.56 12.25
CA PHE A 139 -4.50 1.59 12.62
C PHE A 139 -4.57 1.95 14.11
N PHE A 140 -5.77 2.06 14.68
CA PHE A 140 -5.96 2.38 16.10
C PHE A 140 -5.58 1.21 17.01
N VAL A 141 -5.94 -0.03 16.64
CA VAL A 141 -5.50 -1.25 17.31
C VAL A 141 -3.99 -1.39 17.21
N PHE A 142 -3.41 -1.08 16.05
CA PHE A 142 -1.98 -1.14 15.80
C PHE A 142 -1.24 -0.13 16.69
N THR A 143 -1.62 1.15 16.66
CA THR A 143 -1.02 2.23 17.47
C THR A 143 -1.20 2.00 18.97
N ARG A 144 -2.37 1.56 19.44
CA ARG A 144 -2.60 1.20 20.86
C ARG A 144 -1.80 -0.02 21.27
N GLY A 145 -1.75 -1.07 20.45
CA GLY A 145 -0.98 -2.30 20.70
C GLY A 145 0.54 -2.08 20.72
N VAL A 146 1.05 -1.07 20.00
CA VAL A 146 2.44 -0.60 20.13
C VAL A 146 2.68 0.08 21.48
N THR A 147 1.71 0.87 21.96
CA THR A 147 1.85 1.68 23.18
C THR A 147 1.85 0.84 24.47
N TYR A 148 1.17 -0.32 24.48
CA TYR A 148 1.12 -1.21 25.66
C TYR A 148 2.33 -2.17 25.81
N LEU A 149 3.22 -2.22 24.81
CA LEU A 149 4.39 -3.12 24.78
C LEU A 149 5.73 -2.37 24.88
N LEU A 150 5.68 -1.05 25.12
CA LEU A 150 6.79 -0.21 25.58
C LEU A 150 6.59 0.13 27.06
#